data_AF-A0A367HL95-F1
#
_entry.id   AF-A0A367HL95-F1
#
_cell.length_a   1.000
_cell.length_b   1.000
_cell.length_c   1.000
_cell.angle_alpha   90.00
_cell.angle_beta   90.00
_cell.angle_gamma   90.00
#
_symmetry.space_group_name_H-M   'P 1'
#
loop_
_entity.id
_entity.type
_entity.pdbx_description
1 polymer ?
#
loop_
_entity_poly.entity_id
_entity_poly.type
_entity_poly.pdbx_seq_one_letter_code
_entity_poly.pdbx_strand_id
1 'polypeptide(L)'
;MIIAIVLGGIFVAADRIAVNIAESKTADKIKSSQRLSSTPDVSIKGFPFLTQVVAKELDEVDVSLSGVTATAGGHSVNVTEVTAELHAVKIDSSFSSAVAGRAEGAAQISYADLSKAAPKGATVGYAGADRAAKGQVKVTGPLTDLLEGQGVSLPAPVKALLQGRTVSAYSTVSLNGSGSVQLRAEALPKLPVPGFEQRLRKAVDYDLKIDGMPSSIKLNKVTATEAGLRFSGEGTEVRLAG
;
A
#
# COMPACT_ATOMS: atom_id res chain seq x y z
N MET A 1 -17.50 -18.70 46.95
CA MET A 1 -17.61 -18.84 45.47
C MET A 1 -18.33 -17.67 44.82
N ILE A 2 -19.48 -17.19 45.33
CA ILE A 2 -20.22 -16.05 44.74
C ILE A 2 -19.37 -14.77 44.65
N ILE A 3 -18.65 -14.39 45.70
CA ILE A 3 -17.78 -13.19 45.70
C ILE A 3 -16.70 -13.27 44.60
N ALA A 4 -16.07 -14.44 44.43
CA ALA A 4 -15.05 -14.65 43.41
C ALA A 4 -15.64 -14.54 41.99
N ILE A 5 -16.86 -15.04 41.77
CA ILE A 5 -17.59 -14.92 40.50
C ILE A 5 -17.93 -13.45 40.21
N VAL A 6 -18.45 -12.72 41.20
CA VAL A 6 -18.81 -11.31 41.05
C VAL A 6 -17.56 -10.46 40.75
N LEU A 7 -16.48 -10.66 41.51
CA LEU A 7 -15.22 -9.95 41.27
C LEU A 7 -14.61 -10.30 39.91
N GLY A 8 -14.66 -11.58 39.52
CA GLY A 8 -14.23 -12.01 38.19
C GLY A 8 -15.04 -11.34 37.08
N GLY A 9 -16.36 -11.25 37.23
CA GLY A 9 -17.24 -10.56 36.27
C GLY A 9 -16.94 -9.06 36.16
N ILE A 10 -16.74 -8.36 37.28
CA ILE A 10 -16.36 -6.94 37.29
C ILE A 10 -14.99 -6.73 36.63
N PHE A 11 -14.03 -7.60 36.91
CA PHE A 11 -12.70 -7.53 36.29
C PHE A 11 -12.77 -7.67 34.77
N VAL A 12 -13.51 -8.65 34.26
CA VAL A 12 -13.73 -8.84 32.81
C VAL A 12 -14.38 -7.59 32.20
N ALA A 13 -15.39 -7.01 32.85
CA ALA A 13 -16.05 -5.80 32.36
C ALA A 13 -15.09 -4.60 32.32
N ALA A 14 -14.32 -4.38 33.39
CA ALA A 14 -13.33 -3.31 33.46
C ALA A 14 -12.24 -3.48 32.39
N ASP A 15 -11.78 -4.71 32.15
CA ASP A 15 -10.80 -5.04 31.12
C ASP A 15 -11.28 -4.65 29.71
N ARG A 16 -12.53 -5.00 29.38
CA ARG A 16 -13.13 -4.67 28.07
C ARG A 16 -13.42 -3.19 27.88
N ILE A 17 -13.76 -2.47 28.95
CA ILE A 17 -13.91 -1.01 28.88
C ILE A 17 -12.55 -0.34 28.68
N ALA A 18 -11.51 -0.81 29.38
CA ALA A 18 -10.17 -0.25 29.29
C ALA A 18 -9.57 -0.39 27.89
N VAL A 19 -9.72 -1.55 27.25
CA VAL A 19 -9.20 -1.76 25.88
C VAL A 19 -9.88 -0.86 24.86
N ASN A 20 -11.22 -0.72 24.89
CA ASN A 20 -11.94 0.14 23.97
C ASN A 20 -11.52 1.63 24.09
N ILE A 21 -11.25 2.08 25.32
CA ILE A 21 -10.74 3.44 25.57
C ILE A 21 -9.31 3.58 25.02
N ALA A 22 -8.47 2.57 25.19
CA ALA A 22 -7.08 2.57 24.70
C ALA A 22 -7.02 2.58 23.17
N GLU A 23 -7.85 1.77 22.50
CA GLU A 23 -8.01 1.75 21.05
C GLU A 23 -8.41 3.13 20.52
N SER A 24 -9.45 3.74 21.10
CA SER A 24 -9.95 5.06 20.70
C SER A 24 -8.88 6.15 20.84
N LYS A 25 -8.17 6.18 21.98
CA LYS A 25 -7.09 7.15 22.22
C LYS A 25 -5.92 6.95 21.26
N THR A 26 -5.58 5.71 20.95
CA THR A 26 -4.52 5.39 19.99
C THR A 26 -4.90 5.86 18.59
N ALA A 27 -6.14 5.60 18.16
CA ALA A 27 -6.67 6.06 16.89
C ALA A 27 -6.63 7.60 16.76
N ASP A 28 -7.09 8.33 17.78
CA ASP A 28 -7.04 9.80 17.80
C ASP A 28 -5.61 10.34 17.75
N LYS A 29 -4.69 9.70 18.48
CA LYS A 29 -3.27 10.05 18.48
C LYS A 29 -2.67 9.86 17.10
N ILE A 30 -2.89 8.72 16.44
CA ILE A 30 -2.42 8.45 15.06
C ILE A 30 -3.00 9.47 14.09
N LYS A 31 -4.32 9.75 14.17
CA LYS A 31 -4.98 10.76 13.35
C LYS A 31 -4.29 12.11 13.44
N SER A 32 -4.01 12.56 14.66
CA SER A 32 -3.40 13.87 14.91
C SER A 32 -1.93 13.93 14.47
N SER A 33 -1.13 12.90 14.74
CA SER A 33 0.31 12.87 14.42
C SER A 33 0.55 12.75 12.92
N GLN A 34 -0.29 11.99 12.22
CA GLN A 34 -0.21 11.77 10.77
C GLN A 34 -1.09 12.75 9.97
N ARG A 35 -1.78 13.68 10.65
CA ARG A 35 -2.71 14.67 10.04
C ARG A 35 -3.73 14.03 9.10
N LEU A 36 -4.32 12.92 9.53
CA LEU A 36 -5.28 12.17 8.73
C LEU A 36 -6.65 12.87 8.72
N SER A 37 -7.33 12.77 7.59
CA SER A 37 -8.70 13.30 7.42
C SER A 37 -9.72 12.43 8.16
N SER A 38 -9.52 11.12 8.18
CA SER A 38 -10.35 10.11 8.85
C SER A 38 -9.68 9.59 10.12
N THR A 39 -10.48 9.06 11.04
CA THR A 39 -9.95 8.38 12.24
C THR A 39 -9.60 6.93 11.85
N PRO A 40 -8.38 6.45 12.13
CA PRO A 40 -8.00 5.06 11.94
C PRO A 40 -8.83 4.09 12.78
N ASP A 41 -8.98 2.87 12.30
CA ASP A 41 -9.44 1.76 13.13
C ASP A 41 -8.24 1.12 13.83
N VAL A 42 -8.33 0.93 15.14
CA VAL A 42 -7.27 0.31 15.95
C VAL A 42 -7.92 -0.78 16.79
N SER A 43 -7.38 -1.99 16.72
CA SER A 43 -7.82 -3.11 17.54
C SER A 43 -6.65 -3.69 18.33
N ILE A 44 -6.77 -3.71 19.65
CA ILE A 44 -5.78 -4.32 20.54
C ILE A 44 -6.31 -5.69 20.94
N LYS A 45 -5.58 -6.74 20.55
CA LYS A 45 -5.98 -8.13 20.84
C LYS A 45 -5.45 -8.59 22.19
N GLY A 46 -5.87 -9.81 22.55
CA GLY A 46 -5.48 -10.48 23.77
C GLY A 46 -6.40 -10.19 24.96
N PHE A 47 -6.43 -11.15 25.87
CA PHE A 47 -7.28 -11.13 27.06
C PHE A 47 -6.55 -11.81 28.22
N PRO A 48 -6.47 -11.20 29.42
CA PRO A 48 -6.93 -9.85 29.76
C PRO A 48 -5.99 -8.75 29.24
N PHE A 49 -6.54 -7.65 28.74
CA PHE A 49 -5.79 -6.48 28.29
C PHE A 49 -5.01 -5.81 29.43
N LEU A 50 -5.62 -5.66 30.62
CA LEU A 50 -4.97 -5.01 31.76
C LEU A 50 -3.70 -5.74 32.21
N THR A 51 -3.67 -7.08 32.07
CA THR A 51 -2.47 -7.88 32.36
C THR A 51 -1.35 -7.56 31.37
N GLN A 52 -1.67 -7.45 30.08
CA GLN A 52 -0.72 -7.06 29.04
C GLN A 52 -0.14 -5.66 29.27
N VAL A 53 -0.98 -4.69 29.66
CA VAL A 53 -0.53 -3.33 30.00
C VAL A 53 0.44 -3.33 31.18
N VAL A 54 0.17 -4.12 32.22
CA VAL A 54 1.09 -4.27 33.37
C VAL A 54 2.41 -4.91 32.94
N ALA A 55 2.35 -5.89 32.05
CA ALA A 55 3.54 -6.51 31.46
C ALA A 55 4.30 -5.59 30.48
N LYS A 56 3.68 -4.47 30.05
CA LYS A 56 4.17 -3.56 29.00
C LYS A 56 4.41 -4.26 27.67
N GLU A 57 3.65 -5.30 27.40
CA GLU A 57 3.75 -6.11 26.20
C GLU A 57 2.33 -6.42 25.74
N LEU A 58 1.99 -5.95 24.54
CA LEU A 58 0.74 -6.29 23.86
C LEU A 58 1.01 -7.41 22.87
N ASP A 59 0.17 -8.43 22.87
CA ASP A 59 0.35 -9.60 22.01
C ASP A 59 0.20 -9.21 20.54
N GLU A 60 -0.86 -8.45 20.22
CA GLU A 60 -1.19 -8.05 18.86
C GLU A 60 -1.98 -6.74 18.82
N VAL A 61 -1.62 -5.87 17.88
CA VAL A 61 -2.28 -4.59 17.60
C VAL A 61 -2.50 -4.45 16.10
N ASP A 62 -3.75 -4.36 15.70
CA ASP A 62 -4.15 -4.12 14.31
C ASP A 62 -4.44 -2.64 14.12
N VAL A 63 -3.99 -2.09 13.00
CA VAL A 63 -4.28 -0.71 12.59
C VAL A 63 -4.74 -0.73 11.14
N SER A 64 -5.88 -0.09 10.86
CA SER A 64 -6.36 0.15 9.50
C SER A 64 -6.63 1.63 9.26
N LEU A 65 -6.12 2.13 8.14
CA LEU A 65 -6.26 3.52 7.70
C LEU A 65 -6.84 3.56 6.30
N SER A 66 -7.70 4.53 6.03
CA SER A 66 -8.32 4.71 4.72
C SER A 66 -8.09 6.12 4.18
N GLY A 67 -7.80 6.23 2.89
CA GLY A 67 -7.65 7.52 2.20
C GLY A 67 -6.40 8.29 2.61
N VAL A 68 -5.25 7.63 2.64
CA VAL A 68 -3.95 8.24 2.98
C VAL A 68 -3.28 8.72 1.71
N THR A 69 -2.69 9.92 1.72
CA THR A 69 -1.89 10.41 0.60
C THR A 69 -0.41 10.08 0.86
N ALA A 70 0.21 9.32 -0.04
CA ALA A 70 1.63 9.01 -0.02
C ALA A 70 2.36 9.68 -1.20
N THR A 71 3.68 9.75 -1.13
CA THR A 71 4.51 10.22 -2.25
C THR A 71 5.25 9.03 -2.85
N ALA A 72 5.12 8.84 -4.16
CA ALA A 72 5.84 7.82 -4.90
C ALA A 72 6.44 8.43 -6.18
N GLY A 73 7.75 8.31 -6.36
CA GLY A 73 8.45 8.90 -7.52
C GLY A 73 8.28 10.42 -7.65
N GLY A 74 8.11 11.15 -6.54
CA GLY A 74 7.87 12.59 -6.53
C GLY A 74 6.42 13.02 -6.81
N HIS A 75 5.50 12.07 -7.02
CA HIS A 75 4.08 12.32 -7.24
C HIS A 75 3.24 11.92 -6.03
N SER A 76 2.19 12.70 -5.77
CA SER A 76 1.19 12.38 -4.75
C SER A 76 0.29 11.25 -5.25
N VAL A 77 0.21 10.16 -4.49
CA VAL A 77 -0.58 8.97 -4.77
C VAL A 77 -1.53 8.74 -3.61
N ASN A 78 -2.83 8.62 -3.90
CA ASN A 78 -3.77 8.23 -2.86
C ASN A 78 -3.75 6.72 -2.68
N VAL A 79 -3.49 6.33 -1.44
CA VAL A 79 -3.54 4.96 -0.94
C VAL A 79 -4.92 4.79 -0.31
N THR A 80 -5.73 3.91 -0.89
CA THR A 80 -7.12 3.71 -0.49
C THR A 80 -7.22 3.07 0.88
N GLU A 81 -6.32 2.12 1.16
CA GLU A 81 -6.29 1.36 2.40
C GLU A 81 -4.85 1.08 2.80
N VAL A 82 -4.54 1.22 4.09
CA VAL A 82 -3.28 0.79 4.72
C VAL A 82 -3.64 -0.04 5.93
N THR A 83 -3.11 -1.25 6.03
CA THR A 83 -3.26 -2.11 7.21
C THR A 83 -1.89 -2.43 7.80
N ALA A 84 -1.83 -2.56 9.11
CA ALA A 84 -0.67 -3.03 9.84
C ALA A 84 -1.10 -3.95 10.97
N GLU A 85 -0.51 -5.14 11.04
CA GLU A 85 -0.67 -6.12 12.10
C GLU A 85 0.66 -6.19 12.85
N LEU A 86 0.64 -5.81 14.13
CA LEU A 86 1.83 -5.65 14.94
C LEU A 86 1.81 -6.71 16.05
N HIS A 87 2.82 -7.56 16.11
CA HIS A 87 2.91 -8.63 17.11
C HIS A 87 4.03 -8.41 18.11
N ALA A 88 3.83 -8.89 19.34
CA ALA A 88 4.77 -8.77 20.45
C ALA A 88 5.25 -7.32 20.61
N VAL A 89 4.29 -6.42 20.83
CA VAL A 89 4.49 -4.98 20.92
C VAL A 89 4.94 -4.62 22.31
N LYS A 90 6.23 -4.31 22.46
CA LYS A 90 6.84 -3.90 23.72
C LYS A 90 6.76 -2.40 23.88
N ILE A 91 6.10 -1.95 24.93
CA ILE A 91 5.93 -0.53 25.27
C ILE A 91 7.07 -0.11 26.18
N ASP A 92 7.67 1.05 25.91
CA ASP A 92 8.74 1.55 26.76
C ASP A 92 8.24 1.96 28.16
N SER A 93 9.17 2.16 29.09
CA SER A 93 8.84 2.42 30.49
C SER A 93 7.99 3.67 30.71
N SER A 94 8.12 4.68 29.83
CA SER A 94 7.41 5.95 29.83
C SER A 94 6.13 5.97 28.99
N PHE A 95 5.78 4.86 28.32
CA PHE A 95 4.62 4.77 27.42
C PHE A 95 4.62 5.81 26.29
N SER A 96 5.79 6.23 25.84
CA SER A 96 5.97 7.24 24.78
C SER A 96 6.39 6.65 23.44
N SER A 97 6.73 5.36 23.41
CA SER A 97 7.22 4.62 22.25
C SER A 97 6.96 3.13 22.43
N ALA A 98 6.96 2.41 21.31
CA ALA A 98 6.84 0.96 21.31
C ALA A 98 7.68 0.32 20.20
N VAL A 99 7.99 -0.95 20.37
CA VAL A 99 8.67 -1.77 19.36
C VAL A 99 7.86 -3.03 19.12
N ALA A 100 7.43 -3.24 17.88
CA ALA A 100 6.81 -4.48 17.47
C ALA A 100 7.91 -5.49 17.11
N GLY A 101 7.89 -6.67 17.75
CA GLY A 101 8.83 -7.75 17.41
C GLY A 101 8.66 -8.19 15.96
N ARG A 102 7.41 -8.26 15.48
CA ARG A 102 7.07 -8.48 14.06
C ARG A 102 5.97 -7.51 13.63
N ALA A 103 6.05 -7.07 12.39
CA ALA A 103 4.99 -6.31 11.75
C ALA A 103 4.70 -6.88 10.37
N GLU A 104 3.42 -7.06 10.05
CA GLU A 104 2.94 -7.30 8.70
C GLU A 104 2.14 -6.09 8.25
N GLY A 105 2.34 -5.65 7.01
CA GLY A 105 1.68 -4.46 6.50
C GLY A 105 1.18 -4.66 5.08
N ALA A 106 0.06 -4.03 4.75
CA ALA A 106 -0.43 -3.95 3.38
C ALA A 106 -0.88 -2.53 3.03
N ALA A 107 -0.76 -2.18 1.76
CA ALA A 107 -1.25 -0.93 1.21
C ALA A 107 -1.94 -1.19 -0.12
N GLN A 108 -3.11 -0.58 -0.34
CA GLN A 108 -3.84 -0.66 -1.59
C GLN A 108 -3.84 0.69 -2.30
N ILE A 109 -3.54 0.67 -3.59
CA ILE A 109 -3.58 1.85 -4.46
C ILE A 109 -4.59 1.61 -5.57
N SER A 110 -5.53 2.55 -5.72
CA SER A 110 -6.57 2.45 -6.75
C SER A 110 -6.00 2.56 -8.16
N TYR A 111 -6.67 1.95 -9.13
CA TYR A 111 -6.33 2.11 -10.55
C TYR A 111 -6.43 3.57 -11.03
N ALA A 112 -7.35 4.35 -10.46
CA ALA A 112 -7.49 5.77 -10.77
C ALA A 112 -6.25 6.56 -10.33
N ASP A 113 -5.70 6.28 -9.15
CA ASP A 113 -4.51 6.97 -8.66
C ASP A 113 -3.23 6.47 -9.35
N LEU A 114 -3.15 5.17 -9.67
CA LEU A 114 -2.06 4.65 -10.52
C LEU A 114 -2.06 5.32 -11.91
N SER A 115 -3.24 5.59 -12.49
CA SER A 115 -3.35 6.28 -13.77
C SER A 115 -2.91 7.74 -13.69
N LYS A 116 -3.10 8.42 -12.56
CA LYS A 116 -2.61 9.80 -12.34
C LYS A 116 -1.08 9.85 -12.23
N ALA A 117 -0.48 8.81 -11.67
CA ALA A 117 0.98 8.67 -11.57
C ALA A 117 1.63 8.10 -12.84
N ALA A 118 0.83 7.59 -13.79
CA ALA A 118 1.33 7.02 -15.03
C ALA A 118 1.76 8.11 -16.04
N PRO A 119 2.62 7.78 -17.01
CA PRO A 119 2.96 8.69 -18.11
C PRO A 119 1.72 9.22 -18.82
N LYS A 120 1.82 10.44 -19.36
CA LYS A 120 0.70 11.11 -20.03
C LYS A 120 0.02 10.18 -21.05
N GLY A 121 -1.31 10.09 -20.96
CA GLY A 121 -2.11 9.25 -21.86
C GLY A 121 -2.29 7.79 -21.42
N ALA A 122 -1.55 7.32 -20.42
CA ALA A 122 -1.71 5.96 -19.90
C ALA A 122 -2.78 5.89 -18.81
N THR A 123 -3.71 4.95 -18.95
CA THR A 123 -4.70 4.58 -17.94
C THR A 123 -4.45 3.14 -17.53
N VAL A 124 -4.25 2.92 -16.24
CA VAL A 124 -4.07 1.59 -15.64
C VAL A 124 -5.43 1.09 -15.15
N GLY A 125 -5.73 -0.19 -15.36
CA GLY A 125 -6.97 -0.81 -14.94
C GLY A 125 -6.83 -2.31 -14.71
N TYR A 126 -7.93 -2.93 -14.29
CA TYR A 126 -8.00 -4.35 -14.01
C TYR A 126 -7.85 -5.20 -15.29
N ALA A 127 -7.02 -6.25 -15.23
CA ALA A 127 -6.72 -7.12 -16.37
C ALA A 127 -7.68 -8.32 -16.52
N GLY A 128 -8.64 -8.47 -15.60
CA GLY A 128 -9.47 -9.68 -15.44
C GLY A 128 -8.81 -10.71 -14.50
N ALA A 129 -9.62 -11.58 -13.90
CA ALA A 129 -9.18 -12.50 -12.84
C ALA A 129 -7.97 -13.36 -13.23
N ASP A 130 -7.99 -14.00 -14.40
CA ASP A 130 -6.92 -14.90 -14.84
C ASP A 130 -5.57 -14.20 -15.04
N ARG A 131 -5.59 -12.94 -15.45
CA ARG A 131 -4.39 -12.13 -15.68
C ARG A 131 -3.93 -11.43 -14.41
N ALA A 132 -4.87 -10.96 -13.59
CA ALA A 132 -4.58 -10.39 -12.28
C ALA A 132 -3.92 -11.43 -11.34
N ALA A 133 -4.34 -12.70 -11.41
CA ALA A 133 -3.71 -13.81 -10.71
C ALA A 133 -2.24 -14.03 -11.13
N LYS A 134 -1.87 -13.60 -12.35
CA LYS A 134 -0.48 -13.59 -12.86
C LYS A 134 0.25 -12.27 -12.57
N GLY A 135 -0.33 -11.38 -11.76
CA GLY A 135 0.23 -10.07 -11.44
C GLY A 135 0.09 -9.03 -12.55
N GLN A 136 -0.85 -9.19 -13.49
CA GLN A 136 -0.97 -8.30 -14.63
C GLN A 136 -2.02 -7.20 -14.43
N VAL A 137 -1.73 -6.02 -14.98
CA VAL A 137 -2.64 -4.89 -15.11
C VAL A 137 -2.89 -4.56 -16.58
N LYS A 138 -4.06 -4.04 -16.88
CA LYS A 138 -4.40 -3.54 -18.21
C LYS A 138 -3.96 -2.09 -18.31
N VAL A 139 -3.25 -1.74 -19.37
CA VAL A 139 -2.89 -0.36 -19.68
C VAL A 139 -3.57 0.02 -20.99
N THR A 140 -4.34 1.10 -20.96
CA THR A 140 -5.05 1.63 -22.12
C THR A 140 -4.73 3.10 -22.32
N GLY A 141 -4.69 3.57 -23.56
CA GLY A 141 -4.47 4.97 -23.83
C GLY A 141 -4.56 5.34 -25.30
N PRO A 142 -4.73 6.64 -25.63
CA PRO A 142 -4.54 7.14 -26.98
C PRO A 142 -3.10 6.91 -27.41
N LEU A 143 -2.89 6.33 -28.60
CA LEU A 143 -1.56 5.97 -29.08
C LEU A 143 -0.65 7.20 -29.20
N THR A 144 -1.19 8.34 -29.62
CA THR A 144 -0.46 9.61 -29.68
C THR A 144 0.07 10.03 -28.33
N ASP A 145 -0.77 9.95 -27.31
CA ASP A 145 -0.47 10.47 -25.98
C ASP A 145 0.53 9.55 -25.27
N LEU A 146 0.38 8.23 -25.42
CA LEU A 146 1.35 7.25 -24.92
C LEU A 146 2.74 7.46 -25.51
N LEU A 147 2.84 7.71 -26.82
CA LEU A 147 4.12 7.94 -27.49
C LEU A 147 4.75 9.27 -27.05
N GLU A 148 3.97 10.34 -27.01
CA GLU A 148 4.43 11.66 -26.54
C GLU A 148 4.84 11.62 -25.06
N GLY A 149 4.09 10.90 -24.23
CA GLY A 149 4.39 10.67 -22.81
C GLY A 149 5.70 9.92 -22.57
N GLN A 150 6.18 9.18 -23.57
CA GLN A 150 7.49 8.53 -23.58
C GLN A 150 8.59 9.34 -24.27
N GLY A 151 8.32 10.62 -24.55
CA GLY A 151 9.29 11.54 -25.17
C GLY A 151 9.47 11.34 -26.68
N VAL A 152 8.56 10.62 -27.34
CA VAL A 152 8.58 10.48 -28.81
C VAL A 152 7.87 11.68 -29.42
N SER A 153 8.62 12.55 -30.10
CA SER A 153 8.05 13.68 -30.84
C SER A 153 7.41 13.19 -32.14
N LEU A 154 6.10 13.40 -32.29
CA LEU A 154 5.34 12.98 -33.47
C LEU A 154 5.15 14.17 -34.43
N PRO A 155 5.62 14.08 -35.68
CA PRO A 155 5.30 15.06 -36.71
C PRO A 155 3.79 15.15 -36.96
N ALA A 156 3.28 16.34 -37.31
CA ALA A 156 1.84 16.58 -37.54
C ALA A 156 1.15 15.57 -38.49
N PRO A 157 1.76 15.15 -39.62
CA PRO A 157 1.16 14.15 -40.50
C PRO A 157 0.97 12.78 -39.82
N VAL A 158 1.94 12.40 -38.98
CA VAL A 158 1.90 11.13 -38.23
C VAL A 158 0.86 11.21 -37.11
N LYS A 159 0.78 12.35 -36.42
CA LYS A 159 -0.22 12.58 -35.38
C LYS A 159 -1.64 12.50 -35.94
N ALA A 160 -1.89 13.10 -37.11
CA ALA A 160 -3.19 13.02 -37.79
C ALA A 160 -3.58 11.57 -38.16
N LEU A 161 -2.61 10.75 -38.58
CA LEU A 161 -2.85 9.35 -38.92
C LEU A 161 -3.16 8.47 -37.69
N LEU A 162 -2.61 8.82 -36.53
CA LEU A 162 -2.77 8.06 -35.28
C LEU A 162 -3.90 8.61 -34.39
N GLN A 163 -4.48 9.74 -34.77
CA GLN A 163 -5.53 10.40 -34.00
C GLN A 163 -6.76 9.49 -33.85
N GLY A 164 -7.26 9.33 -32.62
CA GLY A 164 -8.40 8.46 -32.31
C GLY A 164 -8.07 6.97 -32.18
N ARG A 165 -6.82 6.54 -32.44
CA ARG A 165 -6.40 5.15 -32.22
C ARG A 165 -6.04 4.95 -30.75
N THR A 166 -6.69 3.99 -30.11
CA THR A 166 -6.38 3.56 -28.75
C THR A 166 -5.60 2.26 -28.78
N VAL A 167 -4.68 2.10 -27.83
CA VAL A 167 -3.95 0.86 -27.60
C VAL A 167 -4.36 0.30 -26.25
N SER A 168 -4.46 -1.04 -26.19
CA SER A 168 -4.61 -1.80 -24.96
C SER A 168 -3.46 -2.81 -24.88
N ALA A 169 -2.72 -2.79 -23.78
CA ALA A 169 -1.66 -3.73 -23.47
C ALA A 169 -1.85 -4.31 -22.07
N TYR A 170 -1.23 -5.46 -21.79
CA TYR A 170 -1.15 -6.03 -20.45
C TYR A 170 0.28 -5.92 -19.95
N SER A 171 0.46 -5.45 -18.72
CA SER A 171 1.76 -5.28 -18.09
C SER A 171 1.84 -6.08 -16.80
N THR A 172 2.93 -6.80 -16.59
CA THR A 172 3.16 -7.61 -15.39
C THR A 172 3.83 -6.75 -14.32
N VAL A 173 3.26 -6.71 -13.12
CA VAL A 173 3.82 -6.01 -11.96
C VAL A 173 4.64 -7.00 -11.14
N SER A 174 5.89 -6.69 -10.86
CA SER A 174 6.83 -7.51 -10.11
C SER A 174 7.58 -6.67 -9.07
N LEU A 175 7.98 -7.26 -7.94
CA LEU A 175 8.88 -6.61 -6.99
C LEU A 175 10.32 -7.00 -7.31
N ASN A 176 11.23 -6.03 -7.29
CA ASN A 176 12.64 -6.34 -7.25
C ASN A 176 13.07 -6.61 -5.79
N GLY A 177 14.17 -7.36 -5.62
CA GLY A 177 14.70 -7.71 -4.29
C GLY A 177 15.17 -6.53 -3.43
N SER A 178 15.11 -5.30 -3.94
CA SER A 178 15.41 -4.06 -3.20
C SER A 178 14.17 -3.28 -2.72
N GLY A 179 12.96 -3.83 -2.92
CA GLY A 179 11.71 -3.20 -2.48
C GLY A 179 11.14 -2.15 -3.45
N SER A 180 11.63 -2.09 -4.70
CA SER A 180 11.02 -1.28 -5.76
C SER A 180 10.06 -2.11 -6.60
N VAL A 181 8.95 -1.50 -7.00
CA VAL A 181 7.94 -2.11 -7.88
C VAL A 181 8.40 -1.94 -9.33
N GLN A 182 8.67 -3.03 -10.02
CA GLN A 182 8.98 -3.10 -11.46
C GLN A 182 7.74 -3.48 -12.26
N LEU A 183 7.30 -2.58 -13.14
CA LEU A 183 6.32 -2.91 -14.18
C LEU A 183 7.07 -3.38 -15.43
N ARG A 184 6.84 -4.64 -15.86
CA ARG A 184 7.41 -5.21 -17.09
C ARG A 184 6.29 -5.56 -18.05
N ALA A 185 6.22 -4.90 -19.21
CA ALA A 185 5.26 -5.27 -20.25
C ALA A 185 5.67 -6.58 -20.95
N GLU A 186 4.71 -7.50 -21.10
CA GLU A 186 4.93 -8.80 -21.75
C GLU A 186 4.87 -8.74 -23.28
N ALA A 187 4.01 -7.87 -23.84
CA ALA A 187 3.80 -7.81 -25.28
C ALA A 187 3.86 -6.35 -25.75
N LEU A 188 5.00 -5.98 -26.33
CA LEU A 188 5.15 -4.72 -27.05
C LEU A 188 4.73 -4.95 -28.51
N PRO A 189 3.87 -4.11 -29.11
CA PRO A 189 3.53 -4.23 -30.52
C PRO A 189 4.80 -4.08 -31.37
N LYS A 190 5.09 -5.09 -32.21
CA LYS A 190 6.23 -5.06 -33.13
C LYS A 190 5.94 -4.04 -34.24
N LEU A 191 6.45 -2.84 -34.07
CA LEU A 191 6.48 -1.83 -35.12
C LEU A 191 7.75 -1.99 -35.97
N PRO A 192 7.69 -1.82 -37.30
CA PRO A 192 8.86 -1.95 -38.19
C PRO A 192 9.75 -0.70 -38.11
N VAL A 193 10.15 -0.32 -36.89
CA VAL A 193 10.98 0.84 -36.60
C VAL A 193 12.22 0.36 -35.83
N PRO A 194 13.41 0.39 -36.45
CA PRO A 194 14.65 0.00 -35.78
C PRO A 194 14.88 0.77 -34.48
N GLY A 195 15.17 0.08 -33.38
CA GLY A 195 15.49 0.70 -32.07
C GLY A 195 14.29 1.13 -31.22
N PHE A 196 13.05 1.00 -31.72
CA PHE A 196 11.83 1.34 -30.99
C PHE A 196 11.61 0.44 -29.77
N GLU A 197 11.89 -0.86 -29.90
CA GLU A 197 11.73 -1.86 -28.84
C GLU A 197 12.58 -1.55 -27.59
N GLN A 198 13.81 -1.06 -27.78
CA GLN A 198 14.70 -0.67 -26.67
C GLN A 198 14.25 0.62 -25.97
N ARG A 199 13.70 1.58 -26.72
CA ARG A 199 13.16 2.83 -26.17
C ARG A 199 11.86 2.60 -25.41
N LEU A 200 11.00 1.76 -25.98
CA LEU A 200 9.74 1.36 -25.38
C LEU A 200 9.98 0.55 -24.08
N ARG A 201 10.97 -0.36 -24.07
CA ARG A 201 11.39 -1.09 -22.87
C ARG A 201 11.87 -0.13 -21.76
N LYS A 202 12.76 0.83 -22.07
CA LYS A 202 13.22 1.86 -21.12
C LYS A 202 12.11 2.77 -20.57
N ALA A 203 11.03 2.93 -21.32
CA ALA A 203 9.93 3.82 -20.96
C ALA A 203 8.75 3.08 -20.30
N VAL A 204 8.78 1.75 -20.25
CA VAL A 204 7.81 0.90 -19.52
C VAL A 204 8.40 0.36 -18.22
N ASP A 205 9.70 0.08 -18.19
CA ASP A 205 10.42 -0.34 -16.99
C ASP A 205 10.58 0.87 -16.03
N TYR A 206 9.59 1.09 -15.17
CA TYR A 206 9.60 2.13 -14.14
C TYR A 206 9.84 1.50 -12.77
N ASP A 207 10.90 1.92 -12.08
CA ASP A 207 11.14 1.58 -10.68
C ASP A 207 10.42 2.62 -9.80
N LEU A 208 9.23 2.29 -9.32
CA LEU A 208 8.53 3.15 -8.36
C LEU A 208 9.14 2.94 -6.97
N LYS A 209 9.98 3.88 -6.52
CA LYS A 209 10.45 3.93 -5.14
C LYS A 209 9.33 4.53 -4.28
N ILE A 210 8.91 3.79 -3.26
CA ILE A 210 7.92 4.26 -2.28
C ILE A 210 8.69 4.93 -1.15
N ASP A 211 8.49 6.25 -0.98
CA ASP A 211 9.13 7.02 0.08
C ASP A 211 8.29 6.93 1.37
N GLY A 212 8.96 6.92 2.54
CA GLY A 212 8.30 6.90 3.85
C GLY A 212 8.14 5.53 4.51
N MET A 213 8.63 4.44 3.90
CA MET A 213 8.67 3.13 4.58
C MET A 213 9.79 3.06 5.63
N PRO A 214 9.51 2.54 6.84
CA PRO A 214 10.56 2.21 7.81
C PRO A 214 11.60 1.26 7.21
N SER A 215 12.88 1.48 7.50
CA SER A 215 13.99 0.68 6.95
C SER A 215 13.94 -0.80 7.36
N SER A 216 13.16 -1.15 8.37
CA SER A 216 12.93 -2.53 8.84
C SER A 216 11.83 -3.28 8.08
N ILE A 217 11.06 -2.62 7.22
CA ILE A 217 9.98 -3.25 6.44
C ILE A 217 10.47 -3.60 5.04
N LYS A 218 10.29 -4.86 4.66
CA LYS A 218 10.58 -5.38 3.31
C LYS A 218 9.29 -5.71 2.60
N LEU A 219 9.05 -5.12 1.43
CA LEU A 219 7.98 -5.53 0.54
C LEU A 219 8.27 -6.93 -0.01
N ASN A 220 7.31 -7.85 0.16
CA ASN A 220 7.45 -9.24 -0.27
C ASN A 220 6.53 -9.58 -1.46
N LYS A 221 5.41 -8.87 -1.62
CA LYS A 221 4.38 -9.23 -2.60
C LYS A 221 3.59 -8.03 -3.12
N VAL A 222 3.30 -8.05 -4.42
CA VAL A 222 2.29 -7.19 -5.06
C VAL A 222 1.25 -8.09 -5.73
N THR A 223 -0.02 -7.76 -5.56
CA THR A 223 -1.13 -8.48 -6.17
C THR A 223 -2.05 -7.49 -6.88
N ALA A 224 -2.44 -7.82 -8.11
CA ALA A 224 -3.49 -7.10 -8.81
C ALA A 224 -4.86 -7.59 -8.31
N THR A 225 -5.67 -6.66 -7.83
CA THR A 225 -7.03 -6.90 -7.33
C THR A 225 -8.01 -6.12 -8.19
N GLU A 226 -9.31 -6.39 -8.10
CA GLU A 226 -10.32 -5.65 -8.85
C GLU A 226 -10.32 -4.14 -8.51
N ALA A 227 -10.07 -3.81 -7.24
CA ALA A 227 -10.04 -2.44 -6.75
C ALA A 227 -8.71 -1.69 -7.01
N GLY A 228 -7.62 -2.40 -7.35
CA GLY A 228 -6.31 -1.78 -7.54
C GLY A 228 -5.13 -2.72 -7.29
N LEU A 229 -3.95 -2.16 -7.05
CA LEU A 229 -2.76 -2.92 -6.66
C LEU A 229 -2.63 -2.97 -5.15
N ARG A 230 -2.52 -4.18 -4.59
CA ARG A 230 -2.22 -4.41 -3.17
C ARG A 230 -0.76 -4.78 -3.01
N PHE A 231 -0.04 -3.98 -2.23
CA PHE A 231 1.33 -4.19 -1.82
C PHE A 231 1.33 -4.76 -0.40
N SER A 232 2.22 -5.70 -0.12
CA SER A 232 2.36 -6.32 1.20
C SER A 232 3.84 -6.43 1.56
N GLY A 233 4.14 -6.33 2.85
CA GLY A 233 5.49 -6.39 3.37
C GLY A 233 5.53 -6.82 4.82
N GLU A 234 6.70 -7.23 5.25
CA GLU A 234 6.96 -7.71 6.61
C GLU A 234 8.21 -7.05 7.18
N GLY A 235 8.22 -6.84 8.49
CA GLY A 235 9.36 -6.30 9.22
C GLY A 235 9.53 -6.95 10.58
N THR A 236 10.74 -6.83 11.11
CA THR A 236 11.10 -7.27 12.46
C THR A 236 11.69 -6.10 13.24
N GLU A 237 11.44 -6.03 14.54
CA GLU A 237 11.92 -4.93 15.41
C GLU A 237 11.52 -3.55 14.86
N VAL A 238 10.24 -3.41 14.54
CA VAL A 238 9.69 -2.17 13.96
C VAL A 238 9.41 -1.19 15.07
N ARG A 239 10.13 -0.06 15.05
CA ARG A 239 9.90 1.05 15.98
C ARG A 239 8.64 1.81 15.61
N LEU A 240 7.75 1.95 16.60
CA LEU A 240 6.51 2.70 16.50
C LEU A 240 6.76 4.06 17.17
N ALA A 241 6.68 5.14 16.39
CA ALA A 241 6.83 6.49 16.91
C ALA A 241 5.58 6.89 17.72
N GLY A 242 5.78 7.56 18.85
CA GLY A 242 4.72 8.19 19.66
C GLY A 242 4.54 9.69 19.43
#